data_AF-A0A1B8RXA3-F1
#
_entry.id   AF-A0A1B8RXA3-F1
#
_cell.length_a   1.000
_cell.length_b   1.000
_cell.length_c   1.000
_cell.angle_alpha   90.00
_cell.angle_beta   90.00
_cell.angle_gamma   90.00
#
_symmetry.space_group_name_H-M   'P 1'
#
loop_
_entity.id
_entity.type
_entity.pdbx_description
1 polymer ?
#
loop_
_entity_poly.entity_id
_entity_poly.type
_entity_poly.pdbx_seq_one_letter_code
_entity_poly.pdbx_strand_id
1 'polypeptide(L)' 'MRRLDQLNIQTTQLEKMVAWYEEMLGLRTASRPALPFPGARLYADGNTVIQLVGVAPLNCRF' A
#
# COMPACT_ATOMS: atom_id res chain seq x y z
N MET A 1 13.12 18.18 14.83
CA MET A 1 13.20 16.69 14.79
C MET A 1 12.65 16.23 13.44
N ARG A 2 13.16 15.14 12.86
CA ARG A 2 12.62 14.51 11.64
C ARG A 2 11.88 13.22 12.03
N ARG A 3 10.73 12.95 11.41
CA ARG A 3 9.91 11.74 11.60
C ARG A 3 9.65 11.11 10.23
N LEU A 4 9.37 9.81 10.20
CA LEU A 4 8.84 9.15 9.02
C LEU A 4 7.34 9.41 8.91
N ASP A 5 6.92 10.18 7.92
CA ASP A 5 5.51 10.56 7.74
C ASP A 5 4.73 9.52 6.93
N GLN A 6 5.36 9.01 5.87
CA GLN A 6 4.77 8.00 5.00
C GLN A 6 5.87 7.18 4.34
N LEU A 7 5.54 5.95 3.98
CA LEU A 7 6.42 5.07 3.23
C LEU A 7 5.72 4.51 1.99
N ASN A 8 6.49 4.30 0.94
CA ASN A 8 6.01 3.74 -0.32
C ASN A 8 6.57 2.32 -0.48
N ILE A 9 5.67 1.35 -0.67
CA ILE A 9 6.04 -0.05 -0.88
C ILE A 9 5.52 -0.49 -2.24
N GLN A 10 6.41 -1.08 -3.03
CA GLN A 10 6.02 -1.79 -4.25
C GLN A 10 5.77 -3.26 -3.94
N THR A 11 4.72 -3.82 -4.52
CA THR A 11 4.33 -5.22 -4.28
C THR A 11 3.70 -5.84 -5.50
N THR A 12 3.90 -7.14 -5.69
CA THR A 12 3.19 -7.95 -6.69
C THR A 12 1.86 -8.51 -6.14
N GLN A 13 1.59 -8.31 -4.85
CA GLN A 13 0.44 -8.89 -4.13
C GLN A 13 -0.36 -7.77 -3.42
N LEU A 14 -0.82 -6.78 -4.19
CA LEU A 14 -1.44 -5.56 -3.65
C LEU A 14 -2.63 -5.86 -2.73
N GLU A 15 -3.63 -6.58 -3.24
CA GLU A 15 -4.87 -6.88 -2.49
C GLU A 15 -4.59 -7.66 -1.20
N LYS A 16 -3.65 -8.62 -1.26
CA LYS A 16 -3.25 -9.42 -0.10
C LYS A 16 -2.56 -8.56 0.96
N MET A 17 -1.69 -7.64 0.57
CA MET A 17 -1.05 -6.72 1.52
C MET A 17 -2.05 -5.75 2.13
N VAL A 18 -2.99 -5.24 1.33
CA VAL A 18 -4.09 -4.41 1.85
C VAL A 18 -4.83 -5.16 2.94
N ALA A 19 -5.36 -6.35 2.64
CA ALA A 19 -6.11 -7.15 3.60
C ALA A 19 -5.28 -7.46 4.88
N TRP A 20 -4.01 -7.80 4.71
CA TRP A 20 -3.11 -8.08 5.83
C TRP A 20 -2.92 -6.86 6.74
N TYR A 21 -2.72 -5.67 6.18
CA TYR A 21 -2.56 -4.44 6.96
C TYR A 21 -3.86 -4.01 7.66
N GLU A 22 -5.01 -4.25 7.03
CA GLU A 22 -6.32 -3.99 7.65
C GLU A 22 -6.58 -4.97 8.81
N GLU A 23 -6.26 -6.25 8.64
CA GLU A 23 -6.49 -7.29 9.66
C GLU A 23 -5.51 -7.19 10.83
N MET A 24 -4.21 -7.08 10.55
CA MET A 24 -3.16 -7.19 11.58
C MET A 24 -2.89 -5.88 12.31
N LEU A 25 -2.98 -4.75 11.59
CA LEU A 25 -2.65 -3.43 12.14
C LEU A 25 -3.88 -2.52 12.27
N GLY A 26 -5.07 -2.97 11.83
CA GLY A 26 -6.29 -2.16 11.89
C GLY A 26 -6.26 -0.92 10.98
N LEU A 27 -5.32 -0.88 10.01
CA LEU A 27 -5.24 0.24 9.07
C LEU A 27 -6.50 0.28 8.21
N ARG A 28 -6.81 1.45 7.65
CA ARG A 28 -7.98 1.63 6.79
C ARG A 28 -7.56 2.03 5.40
N THR A 29 -8.15 1.40 4.39
CA THR A 29 -8.10 1.93 3.02
C THR A 29 -9.19 2.97 2.80
N ALA A 30 -8.89 3.98 1.98
CA ALA A 30 -9.86 4.96 1.53
C ALA A 30 -10.10 4.82 0.04
N SER A 31 -11.35 5.04 -0.40
CA SER A 31 -11.68 5.10 -1.82
C SER A 31 -10.89 6.24 -2.48
N ARG A 32 -10.20 5.94 -3.57
CA ARG A 32 -9.47 6.92 -4.39
C ARG A 32 -9.87 6.73 -5.85
N PRO A 33 -9.91 7.79 -6.66
CA PRO A 33 -10.01 7.68 -8.11
C PRO A 33 -9.05 6.62 -8.67
N ALA A 34 -9.53 5.85 -9.63
CA ALA A 34 -8.72 4.85 -10.33
C ALA A 34 -7.48 5.54 -10.95
N LEU A 35 -6.32 4.96 -10.69
CA LEU A 35 -5.04 5.40 -11.26
C LEU A 35 -4.68 4.49 -12.44
N PRO A 36 -3.75 4.91 -13.33
CA PRO A 36 -3.26 4.05 -14.42
C PRO A 36 -2.44 2.85 -13.91
N PHE A 37 -2.23 2.75 -12.60
CA PHE A 37 -1.56 1.64 -11.94
C PHE A 37 -2.33 1.20 -10.70
N PRO A 38 -2.29 -0.10 -10.35
CA PRO A 38 -2.89 -0.60 -9.12
C PRO A 38 -2.18 0.03 -7.91
N GLY A 39 -2.94 0.54 -6.93
CA GLY A 39 -2.37 1.09 -5.71
C GLY A 39 -3.40 1.33 -4.62
N ALA A 40 -2.94 1.39 -3.37
CA ALA A 40 -3.76 1.62 -2.20
C ALA A 40 -3.05 2.58 -1.22
N ARG A 41 -3.84 3.37 -0.50
CA ARG A 41 -3.35 4.18 0.63
C ARG A 41 -3.94 3.63 1.92
N LEU A 42 -3.08 3.40 2.90
CA LEU A 42 -3.45 2.92 4.21
C LEU A 42 -3.27 4.05 5.22
N TYR A 43 -4.28 4.19 6.07
CA TYR A 43 -4.40 5.26 7.03
C TYR A 43 -4.37 4.71 8.45
N ALA A 44 -3.63 5.42 9.33
CA ALA A 44 -3.68 5.26 10.78
C ALA A 44 -4.14 6.60 11.37
N ASP A 45 -5.22 6.60 12.16
CA ASP A 45 -5.79 7.79 12.78
C ASP A 45 -6.01 8.96 11.80
N GLY A 46 -6.48 8.65 10.58
CA GLY A 46 -6.73 9.64 9.53
C GLY A 46 -5.48 10.14 8.78
N ASN A 47 -4.28 9.73 9.18
CA ASN A 47 -3.02 10.07 8.50
C ASN A 47 -2.62 8.96 7.54
N THR A 48 -2.22 9.32 6.31
CA THR A 48 -1.66 8.34 5.36
C THR A 48 -0.28 7.90 5.84
N VAL A 49 -0.15 6.61 6.16
CA VAL A 49 1.11 6.03 6.68
C VAL A 49 1.81 5.17 5.64
N ILE A 50 1.06 4.49 4.77
CA ILE A 50 1.61 3.59 3.75
C ILE A 50 0.92 3.85 2.40
N GLN A 51 1.72 4.00 1.35
CA GLN A 51 1.28 3.94 -0.03
C GLN A 51 1.78 2.64 -0.65
N LEU A 52 0.85 1.76 -0.99
CA LEU A 52 1.12 0.53 -1.72
C LEU A 52 0.98 0.78 -3.22
N VAL A 53 1.96 0.32 -3.99
CA VAL A 53 1.97 0.36 -5.45
C VAL A 53 2.09 -1.05 -5.98
N GLY A 54 1.11 -1.49 -6.75
CA GLY A 54 1.15 -2.77 -7.42
C GLY A 54 2.11 -2.73 -8.61
N VAL A 55 3.00 -3.70 -8.70
CA VAL A 55 3.94 -3.88 -9.82
C VAL A 55 3.83 -5.28 -10.41
N ALA A 56 4.14 -5.43 -11.69
CA ALA A 56 4.21 -6.74 -12.31
C ALA A 56 5.35 -7.57 -11.68
N PRO A 57 5.21 -8.91 -11.60
CA PRO A 57 6.30 -9.78 -11.21
C PRO A 57 7.52 -9.52 -12.10
N LEU A 58 8.70 -9.47 -11.49
CA LEU A 58 9.94 -9.46 -12.25
C LEU A 58 9.99 -10.75 -13.07
N ASN A 59 10.08 -10.61 -14.39
CA ASN A 59 10.24 -11.72 -15.32
C ASN A 59 11.70 -12.21 -15.29
N CYS A 60 12.18 -12.66 -14.13
CA CYS A 60 13.45 -13.36 -14.02
C CYS A 60 13.20 -14.85 -14.29
N ARG A 61 13.50 -15.28 -15.52
CA ARG A 61 13.65 -16.70 -15.85
C ARG A 61 14.98 -17.17 -15.25
N PHE A 62 14.95 -18.11 -14.32
CA PHE A 62 16.13 -18.85 -13.86
C PHE A 62 16.52 -19.91 -14.89
#